data_AF-A0A0A1FD45-F1
#
_entry.id   AF-A0A0A1FD45-F1
#
_cell.length_a   1.000
_cell.length_b   1.000
_cell.length_c   1.000
_cell.angle_alpha   90.00
_cell.angle_beta   90.00
_cell.angle_gamma   90.00
#
_symmetry.space_group_name_H-M   'P 1'
#
loop_
_entity.id
_entity.type
_entity.pdbx_description
1 polymer ?
#
loop_
_entity_poly.entity_id
_entity_poly.type
_entity_poly.pdbx_seq_one_letter_code
_entity_poly.pdbx_strand_id
1 'polypeptide(L)'
;MIDGPGHGARTTPEQSAGFGEKVRQQMSRGEGLGGAILEQMTQWAVQAKPEWQAVLDAVQSLDFVGSDGPVGYLGLSMGALSGIPLVADEPRIKAAIFGLAGLHEGSHGLAEAARKLNVPVEFLLQWDDEMVSRQAAMALFDAIGSAEKTLHANRGGHGGVPPFERSGWMQFFSRHLGPAVISS
;
A
#
# COMPACT_ATOMS: atom_id res chain seq x y z
N MET A 1 7.53 12.67 7.86
CA MET A 1 6.37 12.31 7.01
C MET A 1 6.74 12.76 5.61
N ILE A 2 6.82 11.86 4.64
CA ILE A 2 6.96 12.22 3.23
C ILE A 2 5.57 12.63 2.77
N ASP A 3 5.45 13.74 2.04
CA ASP A 3 4.17 14.20 1.53
C ASP A 3 3.51 13.11 0.69
N GLY A 4 2.20 12.89 0.92
CA GLY A 4 1.45 11.90 0.15
C GLY A 4 1.43 12.22 -1.35
N PRO A 5 1.15 11.23 -2.21
CA PRO A 5 0.96 11.46 -3.64
C PRO A 5 -0.05 12.59 -3.90
N GLY A 6 0.25 13.54 -4.80
CA GLY A 6 -0.60 14.72 -5.07
C GLY A 6 -0.43 15.91 -4.11
N HIS A 7 0.54 15.85 -3.21
CA HIS A 7 0.88 16.91 -2.26
C HIS A 7 2.36 17.30 -2.39
N GLY A 8 2.73 18.40 -1.73
CA GLY A 8 4.09 18.93 -1.76
C GLY A 8 4.45 19.55 -3.11
N ALA A 9 5.73 19.50 -3.48
CA ALA A 9 6.25 20.14 -4.70
C ALA A 9 5.81 19.48 -6.02
N ARG A 10 5.07 18.36 -5.97
CA ARG A 10 4.75 17.50 -7.13
C ARG A 10 3.49 17.94 -7.88
N THR A 11 2.81 18.97 -7.41
CA THR A 11 1.51 19.40 -7.91
C THR A 11 1.39 20.89 -7.73
N THR A 12 0.89 21.62 -8.73
CA THR A 12 0.66 23.06 -8.53
C THR A 12 -0.48 23.26 -7.51
N PRO A 13 -0.50 24.39 -6.78
CA PRO A 13 -1.60 24.68 -5.86
C PRO A 13 -2.98 24.54 -6.50
N GLU A 14 -3.12 24.90 -7.78
CA GLU A 14 -4.36 24.79 -8.55
C GLU A 14 -4.75 23.34 -8.82
N GLN A 15 -3.79 22.49 -9.17
CA GLN A 15 -4.02 21.06 -9.39
C GLN A 15 -4.41 20.34 -8.09
N SER A 16 -3.76 20.69 -6.97
CA SER A 16 -4.07 20.12 -5.65
C SER A 16 -5.46 20.56 -5.17
N ALA A 17 -5.80 21.84 -5.33
CA ALA A 17 -7.12 22.37 -5.02
C ALA A 17 -8.22 21.73 -5.88
N GLY A 18 -8.01 21.61 -7.19
CA GLY A 18 -8.97 21.00 -8.11
C GLY A 18 -9.18 19.50 -7.85
N PHE A 19 -8.13 18.77 -7.48
CA PHE A 19 -8.26 17.37 -7.06
C PHE A 19 -8.99 17.25 -5.72
N GLY A 20 -8.64 18.10 -4.74
CA GLY A 20 -9.32 18.14 -3.44
C GLY A 20 -10.81 18.47 -3.54
N GLU A 21 -11.21 19.33 -4.48
CA GLU A 21 -12.60 19.64 -4.77
C GLU A 21 -13.35 18.45 -5.37
N LYS A 22 -12.75 17.73 -6.33
CA LYS A 22 -13.30 16.51 -6.91
C LYS A 22 -13.52 15.43 -5.85
N VAL A 23 -12.53 15.22 -4.98
CA VAL A 23 -12.63 14.28 -3.85
C VAL A 23 -13.78 14.70 -2.93
N ARG A 24 -13.83 15.97 -2.53
CA ARG A 24 -14.89 16.48 -1.63
C ARG A 24 -16.28 16.34 -2.24
N GLN A 25 -16.43 16.56 -3.54
CA GLN A 25 -17.71 16.46 -4.24
C GLN A 25 -18.23 15.00 -4.30
N GLN A 26 -17.36 14.01 -4.49
CA GLN A 26 -17.77 12.61 -4.49
C GLN A 26 -18.08 12.11 -3.08
N MET A 27 -17.25 12.50 -2.11
CA MET A 27 -17.48 12.17 -0.71
C MET A 27 -18.80 12.77 -0.19
N SER A 28 -19.17 13.99 -0.60
CA SER A 28 -20.44 14.62 -0.18
C SER A 28 -21.68 13.94 -0.78
N ARG A 29 -21.53 13.18 -1.87
CA ARG A 29 -22.60 12.36 -2.47
C ARG A 29 -22.69 10.96 -1.86
N GLY A 30 -21.77 10.59 -0.97
CA GLY A 30 -21.68 9.23 -0.41
C GLY A 30 -21.23 8.18 -1.44
N GLU A 31 -20.66 8.61 -2.57
CA GLU A 31 -20.28 7.73 -3.69
C GLU A 31 -18.89 7.08 -3.50
N GLY A 32 -18.23 7.33 -2.36
CA GLY A 32 -16.83 6.95 -2.14
C GLY A 32 -15.87 7.68 -3.09
N LEU A 33 -14.62 7.23 -3.18
CA LEU A 33 -13.68 7.72 -4.18
C LEU A 33 -13.93 6.98 -5.50
N GLY A 34 -14.40 7.69 -6.52
CA GLY A 34 -14.64 7.11 -7.84
C GLY A 34 -13.36 6.64 -8.52
N GLY A 35 -13.49 5.70 -9.46
CA GLY A 35 -12.34 5.02 -10.07
C GLY A 35 -11.31 5.94 -10.73
N ALA A 36 -11.75 7.04 -11.36
CA ALA A 36 -10.83 8.03 -11.94
C ALA A 36 -9.96 8.74 -10.88
N ILE A 37 -10.50 8.99 -9.69
CA ILE A 37 -9.75 9.59 -8.58
C ILE A 37 -8.71 8.60 -8.07
N LEU A 38 -9.11 7.36 -7.83
CA LEU A 38 -8.21 6.31 -7.35
C LEU A 38 -7.11 5.96 -8.36
N GLU A 39 -7.41 5.94 -9.65
CA GLU A 39 -6.42 5.76 -10.71
C GLU A 39 -5.44 6.93 -10.75
N GLN A 40 -5.90 8.18 -10.65
CA GLN A 40 -5.02 9.34 -10.55
C GLN A 40 -4.09 9.27 -9.32
N MET A 41 -4.63 8.86 -8.17
CA MET A 41 -3.85 8.67 -6.95
C MET A 41 -2.80 7.56 -7.11
N THR A 42 -3.15 6.47 -7.78
CA THR A 42 -2.24 5.37 -8.11
C THR A 42 -1.11 5.85 -9.00
N GLN A 43 -1.41 6.66 -10.03
CA GLN A 43 -0.40 7.23 -10.92
C GLN A 43 0.57 8.15 -10.18
N TRP A 44 0.07 9.01 -9.29
CA TRP A 44 0.95 9.83 -8.45
C TRP A 44 1.82 9.00 -7.52
N ALA A 45 1.29 7.88 -7.02
CA ALA A 45 2.07 7.00 -6.17
C ALA A 45 3.19 6.30 -6.94
N VAL A 46 2.94 5.90 -8.20
CA VAL A 46 3.97 5.41 -9.12
C VAL A 46 5.05 6.48 -9.35
N GLN A 47 4.68 7.75 -9.49
CA GLN A 47 5.63 8.86 -9.66
C GLN A 47 6.47 9.10 -8.41
N ALA A 48 5.96 8.81 -7.21
CA ALA A 48 6.68 8.96 -5.96
C ALA A 48 7.67 7.81 -5.66
N LYS A 49 7.74 6.77 -6.50
CA LYS A 49 8.65 5.62 -6.27
C LYS A 49 10.12 6.02 -6.07
N PRO A 50 10.74 6.89 -6.89
CA PRO A 50 12.16 7.24 -6.71
C PRO A 50 12.45 7.90 -5.36
N GLU A 51 11.49 8.64 -4.82
CA GLU A 51 11.64 9.27 -3.50
C GLU A 51 11.62 8.22 -2.38
N TRP A 52 10.74 7.23 -2.48
CA TRP A 52 10.72 6.10 -1.54
C TRP A 52 11.99 5.26 -1.62
N GLN A 53 12.54 5.08 -2.82
CA GLN A 53 13.83 4.40 -3.01
C GLN A 53 14.98 5.21 -2.38
N ALA A 54 15.01 6.53 -2.58
CA ALA A 54 16.00 7.41 -1.97
C ALA A 54 15.88 7.44 -0.44
N VAL A 55 14.66 7.36 0.10
CA VAL A 55 14.44 7.24 1.53
C VAL A 55 14.96 5.91 2.05
N LEU A 56 14.74 4.81 1.32
CA LEU A 56 15.29 3.51 1.69
C LEU A 56 16.84 3.54 1.66
N ASP A 57 17.44 4.17 0.65
CA ASP A 57 18.89 4.39 0.57
C ASP A 57 19.41 5.16 1.81
N ALA A 58 18.74 6.26 2.16
CA ALA A 58 19.12 7.10 3.30
C ALA A 58 18.89 6.42 4.65
N VAL A 59 17.88 5.56 4.77
CA VAL A 59 17.62 4.81 6.01
C VAL A 59 18.64 3.68 6.17
N GLN A 60 18.99 2.99 5.09
CA GLN A 60 19.99 1.93 5.10
C GLN A 60 21.44 2.44 5.25
N SER A 61 21.68 3.73 5.04
CA SER A 61 22.98 4.35 5.36
C SER A 61 23.16 4.67 6.85
N LEU A 62 22.13 4.49 7.67
CA LEU A 62 22.23 4.65 9.12
C LEU A 62 22.85 3.39 9.74
N ASP A 63 23.93 3.57 10.51
CA ASP A 63 24.70 2.45 11.09
C ASP A 63 23.85 1.44 11.88
N PHE A 64 22.83 1.91 12.59
CA PHE A 64 21.95 1.05 13.40
C PHE A 64 20.93 0.26 12.58
N VAL A 65 20.73 0.60 11.31
CA VAL A 65 19.89 -0.15 10.35
C VAL A 65 20.75 -1.06 9.50
N GLY A 66 21.87 -0.53 8.99
CA GLY A 66 22.79 -1.23 8.10
C GLY A 66 22.27 -1.36 6.66
N SER A 67 23.20 -1.65 5.74
CA SER A 67 22.92 -1.77 4.30
C SER A 67 22.32 -3.11 3.87
N ASP A 68 22.55 -4.16 4.67
CA ASP A 68 22.34 -5.55 4.25
C ASP A 68 21.13 -6.21 4.92
N GLY A 69 20.42 -5.46 5.77
CA GLY A 69 19.24 -5.94 6.48
C GLY A 69 18.04 -6.17 5.56
N PRO A 70 17.23 -7.22 5.80
CA PRO A 70 16.02 -7.48 5.02
C PRO A 70 14.95 -6.42 5.27
N VAL A 71 14.30 -5.93 4.21
CA VAL A 71 13.30 -4.86 4.28
C VAL A 71 11.89 -5.45 4.13
N GLY A 72 10.98 -5.05 5.02
CA GLY A 72 9.55 -5.34 4.92
C GLY A 72 8.75 -4.10 4.52
N TYR A 73 7.62 -4.31 3.86
CA TYR A 73 6.66 -3.24 3.56
C TYR A 73 5.33 -3.48 4.25
N LEU A 74 4.80 -2.48 4.95
CA LEU A 74 3.42 -2.47 5.47
C LEU A 74 2.72 -1.21 4.97
N GLY A 75 1.65 -1.36 4.22
CA GLY A 75 0.84 -0.23 3.78
C GLY A 75 -0.61 -0.61 3.58
N LEU A 76 -1.52 0.13 4.23
CA LEU A 76 -2.96 -0.07 4.13
C LEU A 76 -3.61 1.11 3.41
N SER A 77 -4.73 0.87 2.73
CA SER A 77 -5.50 1.88 1.99
C SER A 77 -4.61 2.59 0.97
N MET A 78 -4.42 3.90 1.08
CA MET A 78 -3.47 4.67 0.27
C MET A 78 -2.03 4.12 0.32
N GLY A 79 -1.62 3.54 1.45
CA GLY A 79 -0.36 2.84 1.58
C GLY A 79 -0.30 1.62 0.65
N ALA A 80 -1.37 0.83 0.53
CA ALA A 80 -1.38 -0.32 -0.39
C ALA A 80 -1.33 0.14 -1.86
N LEU A 81 -2.11 1.15 -2.23
CA LEU A 81 -2.12 1.71 -3.59
C LEU A 81 -0.73 2.23 -4.01
N SER A 82 0.00 2.81 -3.06
CA SER A 82 1.35 3.32 -3.30
C SER A 82 2.43 2.26 -3.21
N GLY A 83 2.25 1.33 -2.27
CA GLY A 83 3.20 0.29 -1.94
C GLY A 83 3.29 -0.81 -2.98
N ILE A 84 2.16 -1.23 -3.58
CA ILE A 84 2.16 -2.33 -4.55
C ILE A 84 3.11 -2.04 -5.73
N PRO A 85 3.05 -0.88 -6.42
CA PRO A 85 4.02 -0.54 -7.46
C PRO A 85 5.45 -0.38 -6.96
N LEU A 86 5.67 0.07 -5.72
CA LEU A 86 7.00 0.18 -5.13
C LEU A 86 7.60 -1.22 -4.89
N VAL A 87 6.88 -2.10 -4.20
CA VAL A 87 7.33 -3.46 -3.87
C VAL A 87 7.56 -4.30 -5.13
N ALA A 88 6.77 -4.09 -6.18
CA ALA A 88 6.98 -4.76 -7.46
C ALA A 88 8.33 -4.42 -8.13
N ASP A 89 8.88 -3.23 -7.89
CA ASP A 89 10.07 -2.72 -8.57
C ASP A 89 11.28 -2.52 -7.62
N GLU A 90 11.11 -2.62 -6.31
CA GLU A 90 12.16 -2.41 -5.31
C GLU A 90 12.66 -3.75 -4.73
N PRO A 91 13.79 -4.28 -5.25
CA PRO A 91 14.25 -5.64 -4.93
C PRO A 91 14.70 -5.82 -3.48
N ARG A 92 14.95 -4.75 -2.72
CA ARG A 92 15.31 -4.84 -1.29
C ARG A 92 14.15 -5.27 -0.41
N ILE A 93 12.91 -5.00 -0.82
CA ILE A 93 11.73 -5.41 -0.07
C ILE A 93 11.53 -6.92 -0.27
N LYS A 94 11.48 -7.67 0.83
CA LYS A 94 11.45 -9.14 0.83
C LYS A 94 10.15 -9.75 1.34
N ALA A 95 9.27 -8.96 1.95
CA ALA A 95 7.94 -9.38 2.36
C ALA A 95 7.04 -8.15 2.46
N ALA A 96 5.75 -8.30 2.18
CA ALA A 96 4.82 -7.19 2.19
C ALA A 96 3.49 -7.53 2.85
N ILE A 97 2.92 -6.53 3.51
CA ILE A 97 1.56 -6.56 4.05
C ILE A 97 0.81 -5.41 3.42
N PHE A 98 -0.30 -5.74 2.76
CA PHE A 98 -1.20 -4.79 2.13
C PHE A 98 -2.61 -4.94 2.70
N GLY A 99 -3.49 -4.01 2.40
CA GLY A 99 -4.89 -4.18 2.73
C GLY A 99 -5.70 -2.92 2.57
N LEU A 100 -7.01 -3.04 2.80
CA LEU A 100 -7.97 -1.94 2.64
C LEU A 100 -7.90 -1.28 1.25
N ALA A 101 -7.58 -2.07 0.21
CA ALA A 101 -7.47 -1.64 -1.17
C ALA A 101 -8.12 -2.68 -2.08
N GLY A 102 -8.51 -2.27 -3.29
CA GLY A 102 -9.20 -3.15 -4.22
C GLY A 102 -9.09 -2.68 -5.66
N LEU A 103 -9.33 -3.59 -6.59
CA LEU A 103 -9.44 -3.26 -8.01
C LEU A 103 -10.82 -2.72 -8.32
N HIS A 104 -10.86 -1.62 -9.07
CA HIS A 104 -12.05 -1.03 -9.63
C HIS A 104 -11.86 -0.87 -11.16
N GLU A 105 -12.92 -0.46 -11.84
CA GLU A 105 -12.83 -0.16 -13.26
C GLU A 105 -11.77 0.92 -13.51
N GLY A 106 -10.81 0.63 -14.37
CA GLY A 106 -9.69 1.52 -14.69
C GLY A 106 -8.39 1.28 -13.91
N SER A 107 -8.37 0.42 -12.87
CA SER A 107 -7.16 0.12 -12.06
C SER A 107 -6.09 -0.73 -12.78
N HIS A 108 -5.90 -0.53 -14.08
CA HIS A 108 -5.02 -1.37 -14.90
C HIS A 108 -3.57 -1.34 -14.39
N GLY A 109 -3.05 -0.16 -14.04
CA GLY A 109 -1.69 0.00 -13.52
C GLY A 109 -1.48 -0.72 -12.19
N LEU A 110 -2.46 -0.62 -11.26
CA LEU A 110 -2.40 -1.33 -9.99
C LEU A 110 -2.44 -2.84 -10.19
N ALA A 111 -3.32 -3.34 -11.06
CA ALA A 111 -3.43 -4.76 -11.36
C ALA A 111 -2.15 -5.31 -12.02
N GLU A 112 -1.52 -4.55 -12.91
CA GLU A 112 -0.23 -4.91 -13.50
C GLU A 112 0.90 -4.97 -12.47
N ALA A 113 0.96 -3.99 -11.56
CA ALA A 113 1.94 -4.00 -10.48
C ALA A 113 1.72 -5.18 -9.52
N ALA A 114 0.46 -5.45 -9.13
CA ALA A 114 0.12 -6.56 -8.26
C ALA A 114 0.57 -7.92 -8.85
N ARG A 115 0.39 -8.12 -10.16
CA ARG A 115 0.85 -9.33 -10.87
C ARG A 115 2.35 -9.54 -10.84
N LYS A 116 3.15 -8.49 -10.67
CA LYS A 116 4.61 -8.56 -10.61
C LYS A 116 5.14 -8.92 -9.22
N LEU A 117 4.32 -8.82 -8.17
CA LEU A 117 4.73 -9.16 -6.82
C LEU A 117 5.14 -10.63 -6.74
N ASN A 118 6.35 -10.89 -6.29
CA ASN A 118 6.94 -12.23 -6.16
C ASN A 118 7.48 -12.52 -4.74
N VAL A 119 7.26 -11.61 -3.80
CA VAL A 119 7.60 -11.75 -2.37
C VAL A 119 6.40 -12.30 -1.59
N PRO A 120 6.59 -12.89 -0.39
CA PRO A 120 5.47 -13.25 0.49
C PRO A 120 4.56 -12.04 0.77
N VAL A 121 3.24 -12.26 0.70
CA VAL A 121 2.22 -11.23 0.91
C VAL A 121 1.17 -11.64 1.94
N GLU A 122 0.93 -10.80 2.93
CA GLU A 122 -0.30 -10.83 3.72
C GLU A 122 -1.23 -9.71 3.23
N PHE A 123 -2.50 -10.02 3.01
CA PHE A 123 -3.49 -9.06 2.56
C PHE A 123 -4.63 -8.95 3.57
N LEU A 124 -4.93 -7.74 4.02
CA LEU A 124 -6.00 -7.47 4.98
C LEU A 124 -7.25 -6.94 4.28
N LEU A 125 -8.39 -7.55 4.61
CA LEU A 125 -9.73 -7.17 4.16
C LEU A 125 -10.62 -6.88 5.37
N GLN A 126 -11.31 -5.75 5.34
CA GLN A 126 -12.40 -5.44 6.24
C GLN A 126 -13.72 -5.86 5.59
N TRP A 127 -14.50 -6.71 6.27
CA TRP A 127 -15.69 -7.34 5.74
C TRP A 127 -16.82 -6.33 5.57
N ASP A 128 -16.91 -5.31 6.40
CA ASP A 128 -17.97 -4.31 6.31
C ASP A 128 -17.41 -2.96 5.81
N ASP A 129 -16.30 -3.00 5.06
CA ASP A 129 -15.64 -1.82 4.50
C ASP A 129 -16.57 -1.06 3.54
N GLU A 130 -16.87 0.17 3.94
CA GLU A 130 -17.75 1.10 3.25
C GLU A 130 -17.06 1.84 2.09
N MET A 131 -15.74 1.76 1.98
CA MET A 131 -14.95 2.44 0.94
C MET A 131 -14.45 1.45 -0.12
N VAL A 132 -14.10 0.24 0.27
CA VAL A 132 -13.58 -0.82 -0.61
C VAL A 132 -14.45 -2.04 -0.51
N SER A 133 -15.21 -2.34 -1.57
CA SER A 133 -16.06 -3.53 -1.57
C SER A 133 -15.25 -4.81 -1.42
N ARG A 134 -15.84 -5.84 -0.80
CA ARG A 134 -15.23 -7.17 -0.66
C ARG A 134 -14.76 -7.72 -2.00
N GLN A 135 -15.59 -7.56 -3.04
CA GLN A 135 -15.29 -8.03 -4.39
C GLN A 135 -14.08 -7.32 -4.97
N ALA A 136 -13.96 -6.00 -4.80
CA ALA A 136 -12.81 -5.25 -5.25
C ALA A 136 -11.51 -5.69 -4.53
N ALA A 137 -11.58 -5.87 -3.21
CA ALA A 137 -10.45 -6.34 -2.41
C ALA A 137 -10.03 -7.77 -2.78
N MET A 138 -10.98 -8.69 -2.95
CA MET A 138 -10.71 -10.05 -3.41
C MET A 138 -10.13 -10.07 -4.83
N ALA A 139 -10.64 -9.24 -5.75
CA ALA A 139 -10.09 -9.13 -7.10
C ALA A 139 -8.63 -8.65 -7.09
N LEU A 140 -8.27 -7.72 -6.19
CA LEU A 140 -6.87 -7.32 -5.99
C LEU A 140 -6.04 -8.48 -5.44
N PHE A 141 -6.52 -9.15 -4.40
CA PHE A 141 -5.84 -10.31 -3.83
C PHE A 141 -5.59 -11.42 -4.87
N ASP A 142 -6.57 -11.71 -5.72
CA ASP A 142 -6.45 -12.70 -6.80
C ASP A 142 -5.38 -12.29 -7.81
N ALA A 143 -5.30 -11.01 -8.15
CA ALA A 143 -4.30 -10.48 -9.09
C ALA A 143 -2.86 -10.49 -8.56
N ILE A 144 -2.64 -10.58 -7.24
CA ILE A 144 -1.29 -10.62 -6.65
C ILE A 144 -0.54 -11.86 -7.16
N GLY A 145 0.62 -11.63 -7.79
CA GLY A 145 1.43 -12.68 -8.42
C GLY A 145 2.20 -13.59 -7.45
N SER A 146 2.20 -13.26 -6.16
CA SER A 146 2.94 -14.02 -5.16
C SER A 146 2.36 -15.43 -4.99
N ALA A 147 3.25 -16.42 -5.02
CA ALA A 147 2.92 -17.81 -4.72
C ALA A 147 2.65 -18.03 -3.21
N GLU A 148 3.22 -17.19 -2.36
CA GLU A 148 2.98 -17.21 -0.91
C GLU A 148 2.15 -15.97 -0.53
N LYS A 149 0.83 -16.09 -0.67
CA LYS A 149 -0.11 -15.03 -0.28
C LYS A 149 -1.21 -15.54 0.64
N THR A 150 -1.52 -14.76 1.67
CA THR A 150 -2.59 -15.06 2.64
C THR A 150 -3.56 -13.88 2.76
N LEU A 151 -4.86 -14.15 2.91
CA LEU A 151 -5.90 -13.14 3.13
C LEU A 151 -6.41 -13.22 4.57
N HIS A 152 -6.32 -12.12 5.32
CA HIS A 152 -6.96 -11.95 6.62
C HIS A 152 -8.22 -11.12 6.46
N ALA A 153 -9.36 -11.70 6.83
CA ALA A 153 -10.65 -11.03 6.74
C ALA A 153 -11.24 -10.80 8.14
N ASN A 154 -11.55 -9.55 8.45
CA ASN A 154 -12.05 -9.13 9.76
C ASN A 154 -13.38 -8.40 9.62
N ARG A 155 -14.25 -8.46 10.64
CA ARG A 155 -15.49 -7.67 10.67
C ARG A 155 -15.18 -6.18 10.90
N GLY A 156 -16.08 -5.30 10.46
CA GLY A 156 -15.98 -3.84 10.67
C GLY A 156 -15.69 -3.05 9.38
N GLY A 157 -15.80 -1.73 9.49
CA GLY A 157 -15.59 -0.77 8.40
C GLY A 157 -14.12 -0.51 8.09
N HIS A 158 -13.84 0.40 7.15
CA HIS A 158 -12.52 0.66 6.56
C HIS A 158 -11.41 0.89 7.63
N GLY A 159 -11.68 1.76 8.60
CA GLY A 159 -10.74 2.07 9.70
C GLY A 159 -10.78 1.06 10.86
N GLY A 160 -11.61 0.03 10.79
CA GLY A 160 -11.94 -0.89 11.88
C GLY A 160 -10.96 -2.04 12.07
N VAL A 161 -9.71 -1.92 11.61
CA VAL A 161 -8.70 -2.99 11.69
C VAL A 161 -8.48 -3.39 13.14
N PRO A 162 -8.73 -4.67 13.52
CA PRO A 162 -8.57 -5.08 14.90
C PRO A 162 -7.13 -4.92 15.40
N PRO A 163 -6.90 -4.45 16.64
CA PRO A 163 -5.55 -4.25 17.16
C PRO A 163 -4.66 -5.49 17.14
N PHE A 164 -5.25 -6.70 17.21
CA PHE A 164 -4.51 -7.96 17.19
C PHE A 164 -3.80 -8.24 15.86
N GLU A 165 -4.23 -7.62 14.75
CA GLU A 165 -3.56 -7.75 13.46
C GLU A 165 -2.10 -7.30 13.54
N ARG A 166 -1.78 -6.30 14.37
CA ARG A 166 -0.38 -5.84 14.57
C ARG A 166 0.52 -6.96 15.09
N SER A 167 0.02 -7.81 15.97
CA SER A 167 0.76 -8.97 16.46
C SER A 167 0.96 -10.01 15.36
N GLY A 168 -0.05 -10.20 14.51
CA GLY A 168 0.06 -11.02 13.30
C GLY A 168 1.13 -10.50 12.34
N TRP A 169 1.13 -9.19 12.06
CA TRP A 169 2.10 -8.54 11.18
C TRP A 169 3.54 -8.70 11.67
N MET A 170 3.78 -8.57 12.98
CA MET A 170 5.11 -8.83 13.54
C MET A 170 5.54 -10.28 13.37
N GLN A 171 4.61 -11.24 13.53
CA GLN A 171 4.91 -12.66 13.29
C GLN A 171 5.17 -12.94 11.81
N PHE A 172 4.39 -12.33 10.91
CA PHE A 172 4.61 -12.40 9.47
C PHE A 172 6.02 -11.91 9.11
N PHE A 173 6.40 -10.70 9.53
CA PHE A 173 7.72 -10.18 9.22
C PHE A 173 8.83 -11.00 9.88
N SER A 174 8.68 -11.43 11.13
CA SER A 174 9.68 -12.28 11.78
C SER A 174 9.90 -13.60 11.05
N ARG A 175 8.85 -14.19 10.46
CA ARG A 175 8.94 -15.42 9.67
C ARG A 175 9.67 -15.22 8.33
N HIS A 176 9.46 -14.08 7.67
CA HIS A 176 9.96 -13.86 6.30
C HIS A 176 11.26 -13.04 6.23
N LEU A 177 11.53 -12.20 7.22
CA LEU A 177 12.72 -11.35 7.30
C LEU A 177 13.73 -11.88 8.34
N GLY A 178 13.34 -12.88 9.14
CA GLY A 178 14.14 -13.36 10.26
C GLY A 178 13.98 -12.49 11.53
N PRO A 179 14.61 -12.90 12.64
CA PRO A 179 14.58 -12.14 13.88
C PRO A 179 15.33 -10.81 13.71
N ALA A 180 14.85 -9.76 14.39
CA ALA A 180 15.60 -8.51 14.47
C ALA A 180 16.96 -8.79 15.12
N VAL A 181 18.04 -8.49 14.40
CA VAL A 181 19.39 -8.55 14.95
C VAL A 181 19.57 -7.32 15.83
N ILE A 182 19.51 -7.51 17.14
CA ILE A 182 19.85 -6.46 18.10
C ILE A 182 21.37 -6.45 18.21
N SER A 183 22.02 -5.56 17.46
CA SER A 183 23.44 -5.29 17.65
C SER A 183 23.64 -4.76 19.08
N SER A 184 24.48 -5.46 19.85
CA SER A 184 24.84 -5.13 21.24
C SER A 184 25.89 -4.04 21.32
#